data_AF-A0A925ZPF4-F1
#
_entry.id   AF-A0A925ZPF4-F1
#
_cell.length_a   1.000
_cell.length_b   1.000
_cell.length_c   1.000
_cell.angle_alpha   90.00
_cell.angle_beta   90.00
_cell.angle_gamma   90.00
#
_symmetry.space_group_name_H-M   'P 1'
#
loop_
_entity.id
_entity.type
_entity.pdbx_description
1 polymer ?
#
loop_
_entity_poly.entity_id
_entity_poly.type
_entity_poly.pdbx_seq_one_letter_code
_entity_poly.pdbx_strand_id
1 'polypeptide(L)'
;MDTRTLLRERLRRSRDWAIAIDELEKELEASGSKPEQSERLFELAALVEDVIPERERALGLYQRAWKLHPDNLKALSRAREVYGEIGRFEMVAKLGEMELRSPAAANNLAAIVGEALLDSGQKDKALPVLERALELTPDSVRVKDALAAVNYDPEFWTDEVERLTDEAERFDESTSVRMLVRAARILRLEAPEDERLEELLKRVLAKDIDEPSSNFLYETLLSGTNRWDELESHHKRRAERAPDHGKKIEALRTFGLEWVQRFKDRDRGARFFDAALRATASNGAVPMRSVVAAFTLLRQVQGERGEWTQLLDIAELLLEHPSGLAHEDLLYIAIQAGQIAFDKSNDLARARRFFATAAAIEGHNPSVQDFVDAVGLESEPPYQAAVDAASRTKAVAVEAP
;
A
#
# COMPACT_ATOMS: atom_id res chain seq x y z
N MET A 1 -14.45 -19.71 -15.68
CA MET A 1 -13.31 -19.00 -15.07
C MET A 1 -13.83 -17.77 -14.36
N ASP A 2 -13.29 -17.46 -13.18
CA ASP A 2 -13.58 -16.19 -12.50
C ASP A 2 -13.02 -15.02 -13.32
N THR A 3 -13.78 -13.92 -13.40
CA THR A 3 -13.40 -12.69 -14.12
C THR A 3 -12.02 -12.23 -13.68
N ARG A 4 -11.72 -12.31 -12.38
CA ARG A 4 -10.42 -11.94 -11.82
C ARG A 4 -9.26 -12.75 -12.40
N THR A 5 -9.48 -14.04 -12.64
CA THR A 5 -8.47 -14.93 -13.23
C THR A 5 -8.20 -14.58 -14.70
N LEU A 6 -9.26 -14.29 -15.46
CA LEU A 6 -9.15 -13.88 -16.86
C LEU A 6 -8.43 -12.53 -17.01
N LEU A 7 -8.77 -11.56 -16.15
CA LEU A 7 -8.13 -10.24 -16.12
C LEU A 7 -6.62 -10.37 -15.85
N ARG A 8 -6.26 -11.19 -14.86
CA ARG A 8 -4.87 -11.47 -14.53
C ARG A 8 -4.14 -12.17 -15.68
N GLU A 9 -4.72 -13.21 -16.29
CA GLU A 9 -4.11 -13.91 -17.42
C GLU A 9 -3.82 -12.97 -18.61
N ARG A 10 -4.77 -12.07 -18.94
CA ARG A 10 -4.57 -11.13 -20.04
C ARG A 10 -3.47 -10.10 -19.75
N LEU A 11 -3.35 -9.62 -18.51
CA LEU A 11 -2.23 -8.78 -18.12
C LEU A 11 -0.91 -9.55 -18.19
N ARG A 12 -0.85 -10.81 -17.75
CA ARG A 12 0.37 -11.65 -17.83
C ARG A 12 0.93 -11.78 -19.25
N ARG A 13 0.05 -11.93 -20.24
CA ARG A 13 0.45 -12.10 -21.65
C ARG A 13 0.70 -10.78 -22.38
N SER A 14 0.25 -9.66 -21.81
CA SER A 14 0.45 -8.36 -22.45
C SER A 14 1.90 -7.90 -22.32
N ARG A 15 2.46 -7.43 -23.44
CA ARG A 15 3.74 -6.71 -23.45
C ARG A 15 3.63 -5.32 -22.83
N ASP A 16 2.42 -4.74 -22.86
CA ASP A 16 2.12 -3.42 -22.31
C ASP A 16 0.85 -3.48 -21.46
N TRP A 17 1.04 -3.39 -20.15
CA TRP A 17 -0.06 -3.46 -19.19
C TRP A 17 -0.97 -2.24 -19.27
N ALA A 18 -0.46 -1.07 -19.66
CA ALA A 18 -1.30 0.12 -19.75
C ALA A 18 -2.35 -0.05 -20.85
N ILE A 19 -1.91 -0.52 -22.03
CA ILE A 19 -2.77 -0.83 -23.17
C ILE A 19 -3.74 -1.96 -22.83
N ALA A 20 -3.26 -3.04 -22.21
CA ALA A 20 -4.14 -4.15 -21.86
C ALA A 20 -5.22 -3.76 -20.85
N ILE A 21 -4.90 -2.89 -19.87
CA ILE A 21 -5.90 -2.35 -18.95
C ILE A 21 -6.90 -1.46 -19.70
N ASP A 22 -6.46 -0.62 -20.65
CA ASP A 22 -7.36 0.24 -21.44
C ASP A 22 -8.33 -0.56 -22.31
N GLU A 23 -7.84 -1.64 -22.94
CA GLU A 23 -8.67 -2.55 -23.73
C GLU A 23 -9.68 -3.29 -22.85
N LEU A 24 -9.22 -3.82 -21.72
CA LEU A 24 -10.07 -4.49 -20.75
C LEU A 24 -11.14 -3.55 -20.22
N GLU A 25 -10.77 -2.33 -19.85
CA GLU A 25 -11.71 -1.32 -19.39
C GLU A 25 -12.83 -1.10 -20.41
N LYS A 26 -12.51 -0.86 -21.69
CA LYS A 26 -13.50 -0.67 -22.75
C LYS A 26 -14.42 -1.89 -22.94
N GLU A 27 -13.87 -3.09 -22.87
CA GLU A 27 -14.61 -4.34 -23.05
C GLU A 27 -15.61 -4.61 -21.91
N LEU A 28 -15.17 -4.38 -20.66
CA LEU A 28 -16.02 -4.50 -19.48
C LEU A 28 -17.11 -3.40 -19.50
N GLU A 29 -16.75 -2.21 -19.98
CA GLU A 29 -17.60 -1.09 -20.41
C GLU A 29 -18.81 -1.48 -21.27
N ALA A 30 -18.49 -2.22 -22.33
CA ALA A 30 -19.40 -2.45 -23.45
C ALA A 30 -20.31 -3.66 -23.26
N SER A 31 -20.14 -4.45 -22.18
CA SER A 31 -20.81 -5.74 -22.03
C SER A 31 -21.44 -5.93 -20.64
N GLY A 32 -22.59 -6.59 -20.62
CA GLY A 32 -23.31 -6.93 -19.38
C GLY A 32 -24.25 -5.83 -18.86
N SER A 33 -24.93 -6.13 -17.77
CA SER A 33 -25.78 -5.21 -17.04
C SER A 33 -24.97 -4.26 -16.16
N LYS A 34 -25.52 -3.10 -15.77
CA LYS A 34 -24.80 -2.13 -14.90
C LYS A 34 -24.25 -2.75 -13.60
N PRO A 35 -24.99 -3.62 -12.87
CA PRO A 35 -24.43 -4.30 -11.70
C PRO A 35 -23.24 -5.22 -12.03
N GLU A 36 -23.30 -5.95 -13.15
CA GLU A 36 -22.17 -6.80 -13.59
C GLU A 36 -20.96 -5.96 -14.01
N GLN A 37 -21.19 -4.86 -14.73
CA GLN A 37 -20.14 -3.90 -15.09
C GLN A 37 -19.49 -3.30 -13.84
N SER A 38 -20.29 -2.94 -12.82
CA SER A 38 -19.79 -2.45 -11.53
C SER A 38 -18.84 -3.44 -10.85
N GLU A 39 -19.25 -4.70 -10.70
CA GLU A 39 -18.42 -5.76 -10.10
C GLU A 39 -17.14 -5.98 -10.91
N ARG A 40 -17.23 -5.98 -12.25
CA ARG A 40 -16.06 -6.14 -13.13
C ARG A 40 -15.07 -4.98 -13.04
N LEU A 41 -15.56 -3.74 -13.00
CA LEU A 41 -14.71 -2.56 -12.80
C LEU A 41 -14.07 -2.54 -11.42
N PHE A 42 -14.78 -3.02 -10.39
CA PHE A 42 -14.21 -3.19 -9.05
C PHE A 42 -13.04 -4.19 -9.06
N GLU A 43 -13.20 -5.35 -9.70
CA GLU A 43 -12.12 -6.34 -9.82
C GLU A 43 -10.93 -5.81 -10.64
N LEU A 44 -11.19 -5.06 -11.72
CA LEU A 44 -10.14 -4.40 -12.49
C LEU A 44 -9.41 -3.34 -11.65
N ALA A 45 -10.13 -2.55 -10.85
CA ALA A 45 -9.54 -1.55 -9.96
C ALA A 45 -8.62 -2.19 -8.91
N ALA A 46 -9.03 -3.32 -8.31
CA ALA A 46 -8.21 -4.06 -7.37
C ALA A 46 -6.93 -4.61 -8.02
N LEU A 47 -7.03 -5.09 -9.27
CA LEU A 47 -5.86 -5.53 -10.03
C LEU A 47 -4.92 -4.36 -10.37
N VAL A 48 -5.47 -3.22 -10.78
CA VAL A 48 -4.74 -1.99 -11.05
C VAL A 48 -3.99 -1.51 -9.80
N GLU A 49 -4.59 -1.62 -8.61
CA GLU A 49 -3.95 -1.32 -7.33
C GLU A 49 -2.74 -2.24 -7.06
N ASP A 50 -2.78 -3.51 -7.49
CA ASP A 50 -1.65 -4.42 -7.27
C ASP A 50 -0.48 -4.17 -8.25
N VAL A 51 -0.76 -3.61 -9.42
CA VAL A 51 0.21 -3.53 -10.54
C VAL A 51 0.71 -2.13 -10.87
N ILE A 52 -0.06 -1.08 -10.57
CA ILE A 52 0.31 0.31 -10.85
C ILE A 52 0.52 1.06 -9.53
N PRO A 53 1.70 1.67 -9.32
CA PRO A 53 1.97 2.41 -8.09
C PRO A 53 1.11 3.67 -7.97
N GLU A 54 0.82 4.32 -9.10
CA GLU A 54 -0.10 5.45 -9.15
C GLU A 54 -1.57 5.03 -8.88
N ARG A 55 -2.09 5.41 -7.71
CA ARG A 55 -3.43 4.98 -7.24
C ARG A 55 -4.57 5.70 -7.95
N GLU A 56 -4.31 6.79 -8.66
CA GLU A 56 -5.32 7.60 -9.33
C GLU A 56 -6.17 6.78 -10.32
N ARG A 57 -5.56 5.85 -11.07
CA ARG A 57 -6.29 5.01 -12.03
C ARG A 57 -7.23 4.04 -11.32
N ALA A 58 -6.76 3.36 -10.27
CA ALA A 58 -7.60 2.47 -9.46
C ALA A 58 -8.77 3.21 -8.82
N LEU A 59 -8.50 4.39 -8.24
CA LEU A 59 -9.52 5.25 -7.64
C LEU A 59 -10.59 5.70 -8.66
N GLY A 60 -10.19 6.03 -9.90
CA GLY A 60 -11.12 6.35 -10.98
C GLY A 60 -12.01 5.17 -11.37
N LEU A 61 -11.46 3.95 -11.39
CA LEU A 61 -12.22 2.72 -11.66
C LEU A 61 -13.20 2.41 -10.51
N TYR A 62 -12.79 2.52 -9.25
CA TYR A 62 -13.69 2.37 -8.11
C TYR A 62 -14.83 3.39 -8.14
N GLN A 63 -14.53 4.64 -8.49
CA GLN A 63 -15.56 5.68 -8.61
C GLN A 63 -16.60 5.33 -9.70
N ARG A 64 -16.16 4.82 -10.85
CA ARG A 64 -17.06 4.39 -11.93
C ARG A 64 -17.86 3.15 -11.55
N ALA A 65 -17.22 2.16 -10.93
CA ALA A 65 -17.88 0.97 -10.41
C ALA A 65 -19.03 1.35 -9.45
N TRP A 66 -18.79 2.26 -8.51
CA TRP A 66 -19.83 2.76 -7.61
C TRP A 66 -20.94 3.53 -8.35
N LYS A 67 -20.61 4.38 -9.33
CA LYS A 67 -21.63 5.12 -10.12
C LYS A 67 -22.56 4.21 -10.91
N LEU A 68 -22.09 3.04 -11.35
CA LEU A 68 -22.90 2.06 -12.07
C LEU A 68 -23.89 1.34 -11.17
N HIS A 69 -23.50 1.07 -9.91
CA HIS A 69 -24.33 0.37 -8.94
C HIS A 69 -24.12 0.93 -7.52
N PRO A 70 -24.75 2.08 -7.18
CA PRO A 70 -24.49 2.79 -5.91
C PRO A 70 -24.84 2.02 -4.64
N ASP A 71 -25.74 1.04 -4.74
CA ASP A 71 -26.14 0.16 -3.63
C ASP A 71 -25.03 -0.84 -3.26
N ASN A 72 -24.10 -1.12 -4.17
CA ASN A 72 -22.92 -1.92 -3.92
C ASN A 72 -21.80 -1.05 -3.33
N LEU A 73 -21.72 -1.01 -2.01
CA LEU A 73 -20.76 -0.17 -1.30
C LEU A 73 -19.30 -0.60 -1.48
N LYS A 74 -19.00 -1.84 -1.91
CA LYS A 74 -17.64 -2.38 -2.00
C LYS A 74 -16.64 -1.42 -2.66
N ALA A 75 -17.02 -0.83 -3.79
CA ALA A 75 -16.17 0.09 -4.53
C ALA A 75 -15.94 1.42 -3.79
N LEU A 76 -16.99 1.94 -3.13
CA LEU A 76 -16.90 3.15 -2.33
C LEU A 76 -16.06 2.91 -1.07
N SER A 77 -16.28 1.80 -0.36
CA SER A 77 -15.54 1.40 0.83
C SER A 77 -14.06 1.18 0.51
N ARG A 78 -13.73 0.46 -0.58
CA ARG A 78 -12.33 0.24 -0.96
C ARG A 78 -11.65 1.53 -1.40
N ALA A 79 -12.33 2.41 -2.15
CA ALA A 79 -11.77 3.72 -2.48
C ALA A 79 -11.47 4.56 -1.22
N ARG A 80 -12.36 4.53 -0.21
CA ARG A 80 -12.15 5.19 1.08
C ARG A 80 -10.95 4.61 1.82
N GLU A 81 -10.81 3.29 1.85
CA GLU A 81 -9.63 2.61 2.43
C GLU A 81 -8.34 3.01 1.73
N VAL A 82 -8.32 3.05 0.39
CA VAL A 82 -7.15 3.50 -0.38
C VAL A 82 -6.80 4.95 -0.04
N TYR A 83 -7.78 5.85 0.10
CA TYR A 83 -7.51 7.22 0.58
C TYR A 83 -6.95 7.27 2.00
N GLY A 84 -7.37 6.35 2.88
CA GLY A 84 -6.80 6.19 4.21
C GLY A 84 -5.34 5.69 4.17
N GLU A 85 -5.05 4.70 3.32
CA GLU A 85 -3.69 4.17 3.11
C GLU A 85 -2.72 5.23 2.57
N ILE A 86 -3.20 6.24 1.84
CA ILE A 86 -2.36 7.34 1.33
C ILE A 86 -2.44 8.62 2.19
N GLY A 87 -3.03 8.55 3.38
CA GLY A 87 -3.09 9.67 4.33
C GLY A 87 -3.93 10.87 3.87
N ARG A 88 -4.94 10.66 3.02
CA ARG A 88 -5.87 11.70 2.51
C ARG A 88 -7.19 11.67 3.29
N PHE A 89 -7.15 12.07 4.56
CA PHE A 89 -8.27 11.94 5.49
C PHE A 89 -9.49 12.80 5.13
N GLU A 90 -9.31 13.89 4.40
CA GLU A 90 -10.43 14.68 3.87
C GLU A 90 -11.27 13.86 2.88
N MET A 91 -10.61 13.02 2.08
CA MET A 91 -11.29 12.10 1.17
C MET A 91 -11.88 10.88 1.89
N VAL A 92 -11.24 10.42 2.97
CA VAL A 92 -11.82 9.40 3.88
C VAL A 92 -13.15 9.89 4.42
N ALA A 93 -13.18 11.12 4.96
CA ALA A 93 -14.40 11.76 5.44
C ALA A 93 -15.45 11.87 4.33
N LYS A 94 -15.09 12.46 3.19
CA LYS A 94 -16.03 12.69 2.07
C LYS A 94 -16.67 11.40 1.55
N LEU A 95 -15.88 10.35 1.31
CA LEU A 95 -16.43 9.07 0.83
C LEU A 95 -17.20 8.34 1.92
N GLY A 96 -16.75 8.42 3.17
CA GLY A 96 -17.46 7.82 4.30
C GLY A 96 -18.80 8.49 4.58
N GLU A 97 -18.92 9.82 4.44
CA GLU A 97 -20.20 10.54 4.50
C GLU A 97 -21.18 10.06 3.42
N MET A 98 -20.68 9.70 2.23
CA MET A 98 -21.51 9.11 1.17
C MET A 98 -21.95 7.69 1.54
N GLU A 99 -21.04 6.88 2.06
CA GLU A 99 -21.29 5.50 2.47
C GLU A 99 -22.29 5.42 3.63
N LEU A 100 -22.19 6.33 4.62
CA LEU A 100 -23.11 6.45 5.77
C LEU A 100 -24.57 6.77 5.42
N ARG A 101 -24.87 7.14 4.17
CA ARG A 101 -26.25 7.31 3.66
C ARG A 101 -26.93 5.99 3.40
N SER A 102 -26.16 4.92 3.21
CA SER A 102 -26.69 3.57 3.04
C SER A 102 -26.92 2.92 4.40
N PRO A 103 -28.05 2.22 4.60
CA PRO A 103 -28.27 1.43 5.81
C PRO A 103 -27.32 0.22 5.92
N ALA A 104 -26.66 -0.16 4.82
CA ALA A 104 -25.66 -1.23 4.78
C ALA A 104 -24.24 -0.77 5.18
N ALA A 105 -24.08 0.51 5.57
CA ALA A 105 -22.81 1.03 6.04
C ALA A 105 -22.30 0.28 7.28
N ALA A 106 -20.98 0.11 7.40
CA ALA A 106 -20.39 -0.56 8.56
C ALA A 106 -20.65 0.24 9.86
N ASN A 107 -20.94 -0.46 10.96
CA ASN A 107 -21.27 0.18 12.24
C ASN A 107 -20.16 1.11 12.79
N ASN A 108 -18.90 0.76 12.55
CA ASN A 108 -17.74 1.55 12.98
C ASN A 108 -17.43 2.74 12.05
N LEU A 109 -18.09 2.85 10.89
CA LEU A 109 -17.79 3.88 9.90
C LEU A 109 -18.04 5.29 10.44
N ALA A 110 -19.09 5.48 11.24
CA ALA A 110 -19.39 6.78 11.83
C ALA A 110 -18.23 7.30 12.69
N ALA A 111 -17.56 6.43 13.46
CA ALA A 111 -16.38 6.80 14.24
C ALA A 111 -15.22 7.22 13.33
N ILE A 112 -14.91 6.42 12.30
CA ILE A 112 -13.84 6.69 11.33
C ILE A 112 -14.06 8.04 10.63
N VAL A 113 -15.29 8.31 10.18
CA VAL A 113 -15.63 9.56 9.48
C VAL A 113 -15.59 10.76 10.43
N GLY A 114 -16.14 10.61 11.63
CA GLY A 114 -16.13 11.67 12.65
C GLY A 114 -14.72 12.08 13.05
N GLU A 115 -13.83 11.11 13.26
CA GLU A 115 -12.42 11.37 13.53
C GLU A 115 -11.69 11.99 12.34
N ALA A 116 -11.90 11.49 11.13
CA ALA A 116 -11.29 12.06 9.93
C ALA A 116 -11.73 13.52 9.70
N LEU A 117 -13.01 13.84 9.96
CA LEU A 117 -13.51 15.22 9.92
C LEU A 117 -12.86 16.09 10.98
N LEU A 118 -12.77 15.59 12.22
CA LEU A 118 -12.16 16.29 13.34
C LEU A 118 -10.68 16.60 13.08
N ASP A 119 -9.90 15.58 12.70
CA ASP A 119 -8.47 15.70 12.46
C ASP A 119 -8.17 16.61 11.25
N SER A 120 -9.09 16.66 10.28
CA SER A 120 -9.06 17.62 9.15
C SER A 120 -9.53 19.04 9.52
N GLY A 121 -9.80 19.32 10.80
CA GLY A 121 -10.25 20.63 11.29
C GLY A 121 -11.73 20.97 11.03
N GLN A 122 -12.54 20.03 10.52
CA GLN A 122 -13.96 20.24 10.20
C GLN A 122 -14.85 19.94 11.42
N LYS A 123 -14.60 20.64 12.54
CA LYS A 123 -15.26 20.45 13.85
C LYS A 123 -16.80 20.40 13.74
N ASP A 124 -17.40 21.38 13.06
CA ASP A 124 -18.87 21.50 12.95
C ASP A 124 -19.52 20.31 12.25
N LYS A 125 -18.80 19.67 11.31
CA LYS A 125 -19.28 18.46 10.64
C LYS A 125 -18.98 17.21 11.45
N ALA A 126 -17.86 17.19 12.18
CA ALA A 126 -17.44 16.06 12.99
C ALA A 126 -18.44 15.78 14.13
N LEU A 127 -18.94 16.82 14.81
CA LEU A 127 -19.82 16.69 15.98
C LEU A 127 -21.04 15.78 15.74
N PRO A 128 -21.95 16.07 14.78
CA PRO A 128 -23.15 15.23 14.59
C PRO A 128 -22.81 13.80 14.14
N VAL A 129 -21.68 13.60 13.45
CA VAL A 129 -21.24 12.26 13.02
C VAL A 129 -20.69 11.47 14.20
N LEU A 130 -19.93 12.11 15.09
CA LEU A 130 -19.40 11.51 16.31
C LEU A 130 -20.49 11.22 17.34
N GLU A 131 -21.52 12.07 17.45
CA GLU A 131 -22.71 11.80 18.29
C GLU A 131 -23.42 10.53 17.82
N ARG A 132 -23.66 10.41 16.50
CA ARG A 132 -24.19 9.17 15.90
C ARG A 132 -23.27 7.97 16.14
N ALA A 133 -21.94 8.16 16.08
CA ALA A 133 -20.99 7.09 16.38
C ALA A 133 -21.09 6.63 17.84
N LEU A 134 -21.32 7.54 18.78
CA LEU A 134 -21.52 7.22 20.19
C LEU A 134 -22.83 6.47 20.42
N GLU A 135 -23.91 6.83 19.73
CA GLU A 135 -25.18 6.07 19.79
C GLU A 135 -24.99 4.62 19.31
N LEU A 136 -24.22 4.41 18.24
CA LEU A 136 -23.93 3.08 17.70
C LEU A 136 -22.92 2.29 18.55
N THR A 137 -22.00 2.98 19.23
CA THR A 137 -20.95 2.38 20.06
C THR A 137 -20.78 3.10 21.40
N PRO A 138 -21.74 2.96 22.35
CA PRO A 138 -21.76 3.75 23.59
C PRO A 138 -20.54 3.54 24.50
N ASP A 139 -19.85 2.41 24.36
CA ASP A 139 -18.68 2.06 25.16
C ASP A 139 -17.35 2.43 24.49
N SER A 140 -17.38 3.00 23.29
CA SER A 140 -16.16 3.38 22.57
C SER A 140 -15.46 4.56 23.26
N VAL A 141 -14.38 4.26 23.97
CA VAL A 141 -13.49 5.26 24.59
C VAL A 141 -12.96 6.23 23.52
N ARG A 142 -12.57 5.72 22.36
CA ARG A 142 -12.05 6.51 21.23
C ARG A 142 -13.06 7.55 20.74
N VAL A 143 -14.34 7.18 20.61
CA VAL A 143 -15.40 8.12 20.20
C VAL A 143 -15.67 9.15 21.30
N LYS A 144 -15.69 8.73 22.58
CA LYS A 144 -15.84 9.66 23.71
C LYS A 144 -14.71 10.69 23.76
N ASP A 145 -13.46 10.27 23.55
CA ASP A 145 -12.31 11.17 23.53
C ASP A 145 -12.36 12.14 22.33
N ALA A 146 -12.77 11.66 21.14
CA ALA A 146 -12.98 12.51 19.98
C ALA A 146 -14.10 13.55 20.21
N LEU A 147 -15.23 13.15 20.81
CA LEU A 147 -16.30 14.07 21.21
C LEU A 147 -15.81 15.08 22.25
N ALA A 148 -15.02 14.65 23.23
CA ALA A 148 -14.47 15.53 24.25
C ALA A 148 -13.47 16.56 23.66
N ALA A 149 -12.77 16.22 22.57
CA ALA A 149 -11.92 17.16 21.82
C ALA A 149 -12.73 18.17 20.98
N VAL A 150 -14.00 17.88 20.69
CA VAL A 150 -14.93 18.81 20.02
C VAL A 150 -15.73 19.63 21.02
N ASN A 151 -16.10 19.04 22.16
CA ASN A 151 -16.90 19.65 23.22
C ASN A 151 -16.02 20.16 24.37
N TYR A 152 -15.21 21.17 24.09
CA TYR A 152 -14.52 21.99 25.08
C TYR A 152 -15.17 23.38 25.16
N ASP A 153 -14.92 24.10 26.24
CA ASP A 153 -15.32 25.50 26.36
C ASP A 153 -14.35 26.39 25.55
N PRO A 154 -14.80 27.07 24.48
CA PRO A 154 -13.93 27.90 23.67
C PRO A 154 -13.37 29.12 24.41
N GLU A 155 -13.93 29.53 25.55
CA GLU A 155 -13.35 30.62 26.35
C GLU A 155 -12.15 30.14 27.17
N PHE A 156 -12.11 28.86 27.54
CA PHE A 156 -11.10 28.27 28.45
C PHE A 156 -10.27 27.16 27.78
N TRP A 157 -10.11 27.20 26.46
CA TRP A 157 -9.41 26.13 25.73
C TRP A 157 -7.93 26.03 26.12
N THR A 158 -7.28 27.14 26.44
CA THR A 158 -5.87 27.17 26.89
C THR A 158 -5.72 26.41 28.21
N ASP A 159 -6.60 26.68 29.17
CA ASP A 159 -6.58 26.08 30.49
C ASP A 159 -6.86 24.57 30.40
N GLU A 160 -7.77 24.16 29.51
CA GLU A 160 -8.04 22.74 29.25
C GLU A 160 -6.83 22.04 28.60
N VAL A 161 -6.16 22.68 27.64
CA VAL A 161 -4.93 22.13 27.03
C VAL A 161 -3.82 21.99 28.07
N GLU A 162 -3.59 23.00 28.92
CA GLU A 162 -2.60 22.96 29.99
C GLU A 162 -2.92 21.87 31.01
N ARG A 163 -4.16 21.84 31.50
CA ARG A 163 -4.63 20.83 32.45
C ARG A 163 -4.47 19.41 31.91
N LEU A 164 -4.91 19.14 30.66
CA LEU A 164 -4.74 17.84 30.02
C LEU A 164 -3.27 17.46 29.91
N THR A 165 -2.42 18.42 29.57
CA THR A 165 -0.98 18.21 29.36
C THR A 165 -0.23 17.91 30.65
N ASP A 166 -0.54 18.65 31.73
CA ASP A 166 0.11 18.53 33.04
C ASP A 166 -0.37 17.29 33.82
N GLU A 167 -1.66 16.95 33.69
CA GLU A 167 -2.23 15.80 34.37
C GLU A 167 -1.89 14.47 33.67
N ALA A 168 -1.62 14.47 32.36
CA ALA A 168 -1.36 13.27 31.57
C ALA A 168 -0.22 12.40 32.14
N GLU A 169 0.75 12.98 32.83
CA GLU A 169 1.87 12.23 33.43
C GLU A 169 1.49 11.44 34.68
N ARG A 170 0.33 11.73 35.28
CA ARG A 170 -0.16 11.08 36.50
C ARG A 170 -0.94 9.80 36.22
N PHE A 171 -1.26 9.52 34.95
CA PHE A 171 -2.06 8.38 34.52
C PHE A 171 -1.21 7.31 33.84
N ASP A 172 -1.81 6.13 33.61
CA ASP A 172 -1.21 5.08 32.80
C ASP A 172 -0.92 5.56 31.36
N GLU A 173 -0.02 4.87 30.66
CA GLU A 173 0.44 5.29 29.34
C GLU A 173 -0.69 5.42 28.30
N SER A 174 -1.67 4.52 28.32
CA SER A 174 -2.81 4.58 27.39
C SER A 174 -3.66 5.82 27.66
N THR A 175 -3.98 6.09 28.92
CA THR A 175 -4.74 7.29 29.30
C THR A 175 -3.95 8.57 29.04
N SER A 176 -2.64 8.56 29.34
CA SER A 176 -1.71 9.65 29.03
C SER A 176 -1.73 10.00 27.53
N VAL A 177 -1.64 9.00 26.65
CA VAL A 177 -1.73 9.19 25.19
C VAL A 177 -3.08 9.81 24.81
N ARG A 178 -4.20 9.27 25.29
CA ARG A 178 -5.54 9.80 24.95
C ARG A 178 -5.73 11.26 25.39
N MET A 179 -5.24 11.62 26.58
CA MET A 179 -5.27 13.01 27.07
C MET A 179 -4.43 13.95 26.20
N LEU A 180 -3.21 13.54 25.83
CA LEU A 180 -2.33 14.34 24.99
C LEU A 180 -2.86 14.48 23.56
N VAL A 181 -3.48 13.44 22.99
CA VAL A 181 -4.16 13.51 21.68
C VAL A 181 -5.33 14.50 21.73
N ARG A 182 -6.12 14.49 22.82
CA ARG A 182 -7.19 15.47 23.02
C ARG A 182 -6.65 16.90 23.10
N ALA A 183 -5.58 17.12 23.86
CA ALA A 183 -4.92 18.42 23.96
C ALA A 183 -4.40 18.90 22.59
N ALA A 184 -3.73 18.02 21.83
CA ALA A 184 -3.24 18.33 20.49
C ALA A 184 -4.36 18.67 19.50
N ARG A 185 -5.51 17.96 19.57
CA ARG A 185 -6.69 18.25 18.74
C ARG A 185 -7.32 19.61 19.08
N ILE A 186 -7.50 19.93 20.37
CA ILE A 186 -8.03 21.25 20.79
C ILE A 186 -7.08 22.35 20.33
N LEU A 187 -5.78 22.19 20.57
CA LEU A 187 -4.78 23.15 20.15
C LEU A 187 -4.74 23.33 18.62
N ARG A 188 -4.87 22.24 17.86
CA ARG A 188 -4.97 22.29 16.39
C ARG A 188 -6.20 23.06 15.90
N LEU A 189 -7.33 22.95 16.60
CA LEU A 189 -8.57 23.64 16.24
C LEU A 189 -8.52 25.15 16.53
N GLU A 190 -7.95 25.53 17.68
CA GLU A 190 -7.96 26.92 18.16
C GLU A 190 -6.72 27.72 17.74
N ALA A 191 -5.54 27.09 17.74
CA ALA A 191 -4.25 27.73 17.46
C ALA A 191 -3.34 26.80 16.62
N PRO A 192 -3.68 26.53 15.35
CA PRO A 192 -2.95 25.59 14.49
C PRO A 192 -1.47 25.91 14.25
N GLU A 193 -1.05 27.16 14.47
CA GLU A 193 0.32 27.65 14.31
C GLU A 193 1.10 27.71 15.64
N ASP A 194 0.51 27.29 16.76
CA ASP A 194 1.17 27.26 18.06
C ASP A 194 2.28 26.20 18.08
N GLU A 195 3.50 26.60 18.43
CA GLU A 195 4.68 25.71 18.48
C GLU A 195 4.49 24.53 19.44
N ARG A 196 3.65 24.68 20.47
CA ARG A 196 3.29 23.60 21.41
C ARG A 196 2.62 22.42 20.72
N LEU A 197 1.99 22.62 19.56
CA LEU A 197 1.33 21.55 18.82
C LEU A 197 2.33 20.48 18.41
N GLU A 198 3.46 20.88 17.82
CA GLU A 198 4.49 19.92 17.41
C GLU A 198 5.10 19.20 18.61
N GLU A 199 5.32 19.92 19.71
CA GLU A 199 5.83 19.33 20.95
C GLU A 199 4.88 18.27 21.51
N LEU A 200 3.57 18.58 21.58
CA LEU A 200 2.54 17.63 22.04
C LEU A 200 2.47 16.40 21.14
N LEU A 201 2.48 16.58 19.82
CA LEU A 201 2.48 15.47 18.86
C LEU A 201 3.71 14.57 19.05
N LYS A 202 4.90 15.16 19.22
CA LYS A 202 6.14 14.42 19.51
C LYS A 202 6.06 13.66 20.83
N ARG A 203 5.44 14.23 21.87
CA ARG A 203 5.22 13.57 23.17
C ARG A 203 4.28 12.38 23.05
N VAL A 204 3.21 12.49 22.26
CA VAL A 204 2.33 11.36 21.93
C VAL A 204 3.12 10.26 21.22
N LEU A 205 3.82 10.61 20.13
CA LEU A 205 4.53 9.68 19.26
C LEU A 205 5.76 9.03 19.93
N ALA A 206 6.27 9.61 21.01
CA ALA A 206 7.28 8.98 21.87
C ALA A 206 6.71 7.78 22.65
N LYS A 207 5.45 7.88 23.11
CA LYS A 207 4.73 6.82 23.84
C LYS A 207 4.13 5.80 22.86
N ASP A 208 3.33 6.28 21.92
CA ASP A 208 2.70 5.47 20.88
C ASP A 208 3.07 6.01 19.48
N ILE A 209 4.06 5.38 18.84
CA ILE A 209 4.57 5.82 17.54
C ILE A 209 3.56 5.63 16.39
N ASP A 210 2.54 4.80 16.59
CA ASP A 210 1.51 4.50 15.60
C ASP A 210 0.15 5.10 15.93
N GLU A 211 0.09 6.04 16.88
CA GLU A 211 -1.15 6.77 17.20
C GLU A 211 -1.68 7.48 15.93
N PRO A 212 -2.84 7.07 15.37
CA PRO A 212 -3.23 7.46 14.02
C PRO A 212 -3.44 8.97 13.83
N SER A 213 -4.07 9.62 14.80
CA SER A 213 -4.45 11.04 14.67
C SER A 213 -3.23 11.95 14.79
N SER A 214 -2.33 11.64 15.72
CA SER A 214 -1.07 12.36 15.90
C SER A 214 -0.14 12.16 14.71
N ASN A 215 -0.11 10.97 14.11
CA ASN A 215 0.63 10.76 12.86
C ASN A 215 0.06 11.62 11.73
N PHE A 216 -1.25 11.60 11.50
CA PHE A 216 -1.85 12.46 10.47
C PHE A 216 -1.55 13.95 10.67
N LEU A 217 -1.70 14.46 11.90
CA LEU A 217 -1.43 15.85 12.24
C LEU A 217 0.06 16.20 12.09
N TYR A 218 0.96 15.34 12.58
CA TYR A 218 2.40 15.57 12.52
C TYR A 218 2.92 15.51 11.08
N GLU A 219 2.47 14.54 10.29
CA GLU A 219 2.81 14.45 8.86
C GLU A 219 2.27 15.63 8.06
N THR A 220 1.06 16.13 8.39
CA THR A 220 0.49 17.34 7.78
C THR A 220 1.32 18.58 8.12
N LEU A 221 1.79 18.70 9.37
CA LEU A 221 2.67 19.78 9.80
C LEU A 221 4.02 19.74 9.06
N LEU A 222 4.69 18.58 9.05
CA LEU A 222 5.99 18.43 8.40
C LEU A 222 5.91 18.66 6.89
N SER A 223 4.90 18.10 6.22
CA SER A 223 4.72 18.30 4.77
C SER A 223 4.31 19.73 4.42
N GLY A 224 3.45 20.37 5.23
CA GLY A 224 3.07 21.78 5.03
C GLY A 224 4.24 22.75 5.20
N THR A 225 5.25 22.38 5.98
CA THR A 225 6.48 23.16 6.22
C THR A 225 7.68 22.67 5.39
N ASN A 226 7.47 21.76 4.43
CA ASN A 226 8.51 21.17 3.57
C ASN A 226 9.67 20.49 4.33
N ARG A 227 9.44 19.98 5.54
CA ARG A 227 10.43 19.27 6.37
C ARG A 227 10.49 17.78 5.99
N TRP A 228 10.84 17.54 4.73
CA TRP A 228 10.77 16.22 4.11
C TRP A 228 11.71 15.17 4.73
N ASP A 229 12.90 15.58 5.17
CA ASP A 229 13.87 14.66 5.76
C ASP A 229 13.45 14.17 7.15
N GLU A 230 12.78 15.04 7.92
CA GLU A 230 12.19 14.66 9.21
C GLU A 230 11.01 13.72 9.03
N LEU A 231 10.17 13.98 8.02
CA LEU A 231 9.05 13.11 7.66
C LEU A 231 9.54 11.72 7.22
N GLU A 232 10.56 11.67 6.36
CA GLU A 232 11.17 10.41 5.93
C GLU A 232 11.77 9.65 7.12
N SER A 233 12.47 10.36 8.01
CA SER A 233 13.05 9.78 9.23
C SER A 233 11.97 9.26 10.18
N HIS A 234 10.84 9.96 10.30
CA HIS A 234 9.70 9.54 11.09
C HIS A 234 9.09 8.23 10.56
N HIS A 235 8.84 8.14 9.25
CA HIS A 235 8.32 6.93 8.60
C HIS A 235 9.29 5.74 8.75
N LYS A 236 10.60 5.97 8.61
CA LYS A 236 11.62 4.93 8.85
C LYS A 236 11.56 4.38 10.28
N ARG A 237 11.51 5.27 11.29
CA ARG A 237 11.38 4.84 12.71
C ARG A 237 10.11 4.04 12.96
N ARG A 238 8.99 4.42 12.34
CA ARG A 238 7.72 3.67 12.44
C ARG A 238 7.85 2.28 11.85
N ALA A 239 8.39 2.15 10.64
CA ALA A 239 8.65 0.86 10.03
C ALA A 239 9.62 -0.02 10.83
N GLU A 240 10.65 0.56 11.46
CA GLU A 240 11.61 -0.14 12.31
C GLU A 240 11.02 -0.63 13.64
N ARG A 241 10.05 0.10 14.20
CA ARG A 241 9.35 -0.25 15.45
C ARG A 241 8.10 -1.10 15.24
N ALA A 242 7.81 -1.51 14.00
CA ALA A 242 6.69 -2.38 13.70
C ALA A 242 6.78 -3.68 14.52
N PRO A 243 5.65 -4.22 15.01
CA PRO A 243 5.62 -5.31 15.98
C PRO A 243 6.14 -6.64 15.42
N ASP A 244 6.06 -6.82 14.10
CA ASP A 244 6.53 -8.00 13.40
C ASP A 244 7.01 -7.65 11.98
N HIS A 245 7.65 -8.63 11.34
CA HIS A 245 8.24 -8.48 10.01
C HIS A 245 7.20 -8.19 8.92
N GLY A 246 6.01 -8.79 9.01
CA GLY A 246 4.92 -8.52 8.07
C GLY A 246 4.39 -7.10 8.21
N LYS A 247 4.23 -6.61 9.44
CA LYS A 247 3.84 -5.23 9.73
C LYS A 247 4.89 -4.21 9.30
N LYS A 248 6.18 -4.55 9.40
CA LYS A 248 7.25 -3.72 8.82
C LYS A 248 7.11 -3.59 7.31
N ILE A 249 6.90 -4.71 6.61
CA ILE A 249 6.70 -4.73 5.16
C ILE A 249 5.47 -3.90 4.76
N GLU A 250 4.35 -4.09 5.48
CA GLU A 250 3.12 -3.33 5.26
C GLU A 250 3.32 -1.83 5.46
N ALA A 251 4.00 -1.42 6.53
CA ALA A 251 4.31 -0.03 6.81
C ALA A 251 5.20 0.59 5.71
N LEU A 252 6.29 -0.08 5.33
CA LEU A 252 7.17 0.37 4.25
C LEU A 252 6.42 0.53 2.92
N ARG A 253 5.55 -0.44 2.57
CA ARG A 253 4.71 -0.35 1.37
C ARG A 253 3.77 0.86 1.43
N THR A 254 3.08 1.06 2.55
CA THR A 254 2.14 2.17 2.75
C THR A 254 2.86 3.51 2.67
N PHE A 255 4.02 3.68 3.31
CA PHE A 255 4.82 4.89 3.18
C PHE A 255 5.33 5.11 1.75
N GLY A 256 5.71 4.06 1.03
CA GLY A 256 6.02 4.14 -0.40
C GLY A 256 4.88 4.74 -1.21
N LEU A 257 3.64 4.30 -0.95
CA LEU A 257 2.43 4.84 -1.59
C LEU A 257 2.17 6.30 -1.19
N GLU A 258 2.27 6.64 0.09
CA GLU A 258 2.09 8.02 0.57
C GLU A 258 3.07 8.99 -0.09
N TRP A 259 4.36 8.63 -0.19
CA TRP A 259 5.36 9.49 -0.84
C TRP A 259 5.05 9.72 -2.32
N VAL A 260 4.64 8.68 -3.06
CA VAL A 260 4.24 8.81 -4.47
C VAL A 260 2.95 9.62 -4.62
N GLN A 261 1.96 9.37 -3.77
CA GLN A 261 0.58 9.82 -3.96
C GLN A 261 0.26 11.13 -3.24
N ARG A 262 0.64 11.21 -1.96
CA ARG A 262 0.34 12.35 -1.08
C ARG A 262 1.35 13.47 -1.27
N PHE A 263 2.64 13.13 -1.24
CA PHE A 263 3.74 14.10 -1.27
C PHE A 263 4.34 14.32 -2.66
N LYS A 264 3.94 13.52 -3.66
CA LYS A 264 4.38 13.62 -5.05
C LYS A 264 5.91 13.54 -5.23
N ASP A 265 6.57 12.75 -4.38
CA ASP A 265 8.01 12.49 -4.41
C ASP A 265 8.25 10.99 -4.69
N ARG A 266 8.56 10.70 -5.96
CA ARG A 266 8.78 9.33 -6.44
C ARG A 266 10.12 8.77 -5.96
N ASP A 267 11.11 9.61 -5.68
CA ASP A 267 12.43 9.16 -5.21
C ASP A 267 12.38 8.65 -3.77
N ARG A 268 11.69 9.37 -2.89
CA ARG A 268 11.42 8.90 -1.51
C ARG A 268 10.51 7.68 -1.53
N GLY A 269 9.45 7.70 -2.33
CA GLY A 269 8.57 6.54 -2.51
C GLY A 269 9.31 5.28 -2.95
N ALA A 270 10.22 5.41 -3.92
CA ALA A 270 11.09 4.33 -4.37
C ALA A 270 11.97 3.77 -3.25
N ARG A 271 12.55 4.60 -2.38
CA ARG A 271 13.36 4.10 -1.24
C ARG A 271 12.56 3.23 -0.28
N PHE A 272 11.30 3.60 0.01
CA PHE A 272 10.43 2.79 0.86
C PHE A 272 10.02 1.48 0.18
N PHE A 273 9.75 1.49 -1.12
CA PHE A 273 9.47 0.26 -1.86
C PHE A 273 10.69 -0.66 -2.01
N ASP A 274 11.90 -0.13 -2.23
CA ASP A 274 13.13 -0.92 -2.21
C ASP A 274 13.29 -1.64 -0.86
N ALA A 275 13.14 -0.89 0.25
CA ALA A 275 13.19 -1.46 1.59
C ALA A 275 12.11 -2.53 1.82
N ALA A 276 10.90 -2.31 1.32
CA ALA A 276 9.80 -3.26 1.45
C ALA A 276 10.07 -4.57 0.67
N LEU A 277 10.51 -4.47 -0.59
CA LEU A 277 10.84 -5.62 -1.43
C LEU A 277 12.00 -6.44 -0.87
N ARG A 278 13.05 -5.78 -0.37
CA ARG A 278 14.17 -6.46 0.30
C ARG A 278 13.72 -7.17 1.57
N ALA A 279 12.83 -6.55 2.36
CA ALA A 279 12.27 -7.19 3.54
C ALA A 279 11.43 -8.42 3.18
N THR A 280 10.62 -8.36 2.11
CA THR A 280 9.85 -9.52 1.61
C THR A 280 10.71 -10.72 1.28
N ALA A 281 11.90 -10.51 0.70
CA ALA A 281 12.80 -11.59 0.31
C ALA A 281 13.87 -11.95 1.35
N SER A 282 13.79 -11.38 2.56
CA SER A 282 14.71 -11.70 3.67
C SER A 282 14.25 -12.92 4.49
N ASN A 283 15.09 -13.39 5.41
CA ASN A 283 14.74 -14.50 6.33
C ASN A 283 13.45 -14.18 7.12
N GLY A 284 12.48 -15.10 7.10
CA GLY A 284 11.14 -14.86 7.64
C GLY A 284 10.16 -14.27 6.62
N ALA A 285 10.40 -14.50 5.33
CA ALA A 285 9.64 -13.98 4.19
C ALA A 285 8.12 -13.98 4.41
N VAL A 286 7.55 -12.78 4.36
CA VAL A 286 6.10 -12.52 4.34
C VAL A 286 5.79 -11.84 3.02
N PRO A 287 4.83 -12.34 2.22
CA PRO A 287 4.50 -11.74 0.94
C PRO A 287 3.95 -10.32 1.12
N MET A 288 4.41 -9.42 0.27
CA MET A 288 3.91 -8.04 0.20
C MET A 288 2.80 -7.94 -0.87
N ARG A 289 1.77 -7.14 -0.59
CA ARG A 289 0.82 -6.72 -1.63
C ARG A 289 1.46 -5.68 -2.56
N SER A 290 1.00 -5.62 -3.81
CA SER A 290 1.49 -4.63 -4.78
C SER A 290 3.00 -4.70 -5.06
N VAL A 291 3.59 -5.89 -5.02
CA VAL A 291 5.02 -6.14 -5.36
C VAL A 291 5.35 -5.65 -6.76
N VAL A 292 4.44 -5.87 -7.71
CA VAL A 292 4.66 -5.40 -9.07
C VAL A 292 4.59 -3.88 -9.17
N ALA A 293 3.64 -3.24 -8.50
CA ALA A 293 3.59 -1.77 -8.44
C ALA A 293 4.90 -1.18 -7.88
N ALA A 294 5.41 -1.77 -6.79
CA ALA A 294 6.68 -1.38 -6.18
C ALA A 294 7.86 -1.54 -7.16
N PHE A 295 7.99 -2.72 -7.79
CA PHE A 295 9.03 -2.99 -8.78
C PHE A 295 8.94 -2.07 -10.00
N THR A 296 7.72 -1.75 -10.46
CA THR A 296 7.46 -0.84 -11.57
C THR A 296 7.94 0.57 -11.25
N LEU A 297 7.68 1.08 -10.03
CA LEU A 297 8.19 2.39 -9.62
C LEU A 297 9.72 2.41 -9.59
N LEU A 298 10.34 1.38 -8.99
CA LEU A 298 11.80 1.28 -8.95
C LEU A 298 12.40 1.29 -10.35
N ARG A 299 11.81 0.53 -11.29
CA ARG A 299 12.22 0.51 -12.69
C ARG A 299 12.16 1.90 -13.33
N GLN A 300 11.10 2.66 -13.07
CA GLN A 300 10.96 4.01 -13.61
C GLN A 300 12.02 4.95 -13.01
N VAL A 301 12.14 5.00 -11.69
CA VAL A 301 13.06 5.91 -10.98
C VAL A 301 14.52 5.58 -11.27
N GLN A 302 14.91 4.31 -11.19
CA GLN A 302 16.28 3.88 -11.49
C GLN A 302 16.59 3.97 -12.98
N GLY A 303 15.59 3.72 -13.84
CA GLY A 303 15.73 3.86 -15.28
C GLY A 303 15.98 5.29 -15.75
N GLU A 304 15.34 6.27 -15.12
CA GLU A 304 15.61 7.70 -15.34
C GLU A 304 17.08 8.08 -14.99
N ARG A 305 17.72 7.31 -14.10
CA ARG A 305 19.12 7.50 -13.66
C ARG A 305 20.13 6.57 -14.33
N GLY A 306 19.67 5.57 -15.07
CA GLY A 306 20.51 4.50 -15.62
C GLY A 306 21.07 3.52 -14.59
N GLU A 307 20.52 3.50 -13.37
CA GLU A 307 21.00 2.68 -12.24
C GLU A 307 20.41 1.26 -12.25
N TRP A 308 20.54 0.54 -13.37
CA TRP A 308 19.88 -0.75 -13.57
C TRP A 308 20.35 -1.87 -12.65
N THR A 309 21.62 -1.83 -12.21
CA THR A 309 22.20 -2.87 -11.34
C THR A 309 21.39 -3.08 -10.06
N GLN A 310 20.98 -1.98 -9.41
CA GLN A 310 20.21 -2.04 -8.17
C GLN A 310 18.85 -2.74 -8.37
N LEU A 311 18.17 -2.46 -9.48
CA LEU A 311 16.90 -3.12 -9.81
C LEU A 311 17.08 -4.62 -10.02
N LEU A 312 18.12 -4.99 -10.77
CA LEU A 312 18.40 -6.37 -11.11
C LEU A 312 18.76 -7.18 -9.86
N ASP A 313 19.50 -6.60 -8.91
CA ASP A 313 19.83 -7.25 -7.65
C ASP A 313 18.57 -7.51 -6.80
N ILE A 314 17.57 -6.61 -6.83
CA ILE A 314 16.27 -6.83 -6.18
C ILE A 314 15.48 -7.94 -6.89
N ALA A 315 15.50 -7.96 -8.22
CA ALA A 315 14.85 -9.01 -9.00
C ALA A 315 15.46 -10.39 -8.69
N GLU A 316 16.80 -10.50 -8.64
CA GLU A 316 17.49 -11.73 -8.23
C GLU A 316 17.02 -12.17 -6.84
N LEU A 317 17.04 -11.26 -5.87
CA LEU A 317 16.63 -11.55 -4.50
C LEU A 317 15.18 -12.06 -4.41
N LEU A 318 14.24 -11.43 -5.11
CA LEU A 318 12.82 -11.83 -5.12
C LEU A 318 12.60 -13.19 -5.81
N LEU A 319 13.38 -13.49 -6.86
CA LEU A 319 13.25 -14.75 -7.60
C LEU A 319 13.95 -15.92 -6.91
N GLU A 320 15.03 -15.67 -6.16
CA GLU A 320 15.72 -16.68 -5.32
C GLU A 320 14.93 -17.03 -4.06
N HIS A 321 14.16 -16.07 -3.53
CA HIS A 321 13.33 -16.24 -2.34
C HIS A 321 11.85 -15.91 -2.62
N PRO A 322 11.15 -16.70 -3.45
CA PRO A 322 9.81 -16.38 -3.93
C PRO A 322 8.69 -16.56 -2.88
N SER A 323 9.03 -16.83 -1.62
CA SER A 323 8.11 -17.32 -0.59
C SER A 323 6.87 -16.42 -0.43
N GLY A 324 5.72 -16.94 -0.87
CA GLY A 324 4.41 -16.30 -0.75
C GLY A 324 4.02 -15.40 -1.94
N LEU A 325 4.91 -15.15 -2.89
CA LEU A 325 4.61 -14.37 -4.09
C LEU A 325 3.81 -15.20 -5.10
N ALA A 326 2.90 -14.55 -5.82
CA ALA A 326 2.16 -15.22 -6.86
C ALA A 326 3.08 -15.50 -8.06
N HIS A 327 2.86 -16.62 -8.75
CA HIS A 327 3.60 -16.96 -9.98
C HIS A 327 3.51 -15.85 -11.04
N GLU A 328 2.42 -15.08 -11.03
CA GLU A 328 2.17 -13.94 -11.93
C GLU A 328 3.15 -12.79 -11.66
N ASP A 329 3.36 -12.47 -10.37
CA ASP A 329 4.28 -11.42 -9.95
C ASP A 329 5.72 -11.80 -10.28
N LEU A 330 6.08 -13.07 -10.02
CA LEU A 330 7.40 -13.62 -10.34
C LEU A 330 7.66 -13.62 -11.85
N LEU A 331 6.67 -14.02 -12.65
CA LEU A 331 6.77 -13.97 -14.12
C LEU A 331 7.00 -12.54 -14.61
N TYR A 332 6.25 -11.57 -14.08
CA TYR A 332 6.44 -10.17 -14.45
C TYR A 332 7.84 -9.67 -14.10
N ILE A 333 8.29 -9.90 -12.86
CA ILE A 333 9.63 -9.49 -12.40
C ILE A 333 10.71 -10.11 -13.28
N ALA A 334 10.61 -11.41 -13.56
CA ALA A 334 11.57 -12.13 -14.40
C ALA A 334 11.61 -11.59 -15.84
N ILE A 335 10.47 -11.33 -16.48
CA ILE A 335 10.43 -10.76 -17.83
C ILE A 335 11.05 -9.35 -17.84
N GLN A 336 10.66 -8.49 -16.91
CA GLN A 336 11.16 -7.11 -16.86
C GLN A 336 12.66 -7.07 -16.57
N ALA A 337 13.14 -7.84 -15.59
CA ALA A 337 14.55 -7.93 -15.25
C ALA A 337 15.37 -8.53 -16.42
N GLY A 338 14.83 -9.55 -17.10
CA GLY A 338 15.44 -10.13 -18.29
C GLY A 338 15.63 -9.13 -19.43
N GLN A 339 14.57 -8.36 -19.75
CA GLN A 339 14.62 -7.30 -20.77
C GLN A 339 15.61 -6.20 -20.40
N ILE A 340 15.65 -5.77 -19.14
CA ILE A 340 16.57 -4.74 -18.66
C ILE A 340 18.02 -5.23 -18.71
N ALA A 341 18.28 -6.46 -18.27
CA ALA A 341 19.60 -7.07 -18.34
C ALA A 341 20.08 -7.16 -19.80
N PHE A 342 19.20 -7.59 -20.72
CA PHE A 342 19.52 -7.73 -22.14
C PHE A 342 19.69 -6.39 -22.86
N ASP A 343 18.67 -5.53 -22.82
CA ASP A 343 18.60 -4.32 -23.66
C ASP A 343 19.34 -3.12 -23.07
N LYS A 344 19.41 -3.02 -21.73
CA LYS A 344 19.91 -1.82 -21.04
C LYS A 344 21.25 -2.01 -20.37
N SER A 345 21.53 -3.21 -19.89
CA SER A 345 22.77 -3.52 -19.15
C SER A 345 23.78 -4.33 -19.97
N ASN A 346 23.37 -4.88 -21.13
CA ASN A 346 24.16 -5.82 -21.93
C ASN A 346 24.73 -7.00 -21.09
N ASP A 347 23.98 -7.41 -20.07
CA ASP A 347 24.32 -8.51 -19.18
C ASP A 347 23.56 -9.76 -19.61
N LEU A 348 24.14 -10.46 -20.59
CA LEU A 348 23.52 -11.66 -21.15
C LEU A 348 23.40 -12.79 -20.12
N ALA A 349 24.30 -12.85 -19.13
CA ALA A 349 24.28 -13.90 -18.12
C ALA A 349 23.07 -13.74 -17.19
N ARG A 350 22.83 -12.52 -16.69
CA ARG A 350 21.63 -12.20 -15.91
C ARG A 350 20.36 -12.35 -16.76
N ALA A 351 20.37 -11.85 -18.00
CA ALA A 351 19.24 -11.99 -18.90
C ALA A 351 18.81 -13.46 -19.09
N ARG A 352 19.76 -14.37 -19.35
CA ARG A 352 19.49 -15.81 -19.48
C ARG A 352 18.86 -16.39 -18.21
N ARG A 353 19.36 -16.04 -17.02
CA ARG A 353 18.81 -16.53 -15.74
C ARG A 353 17.37 -16.07 -15.55
N PHE A 354 17.09 -14.78 -15.77
CA PHE A 354 15.74 -14.24 -15.62
C PHE A 354 14.77 -14.85 -16.63
N PHE A 355 15.16 -14.94 -17.92
CA PHE A 355 14.31 -15.58 -18.93
C PHE A 355 14.13 -17.09 -18.72
N ALA A 356 15.11 -17.79 -18.13
CA ALA A 356 14.94 -19.19 -17.72
C ALA A 356 13.89 -19.33 -16.62
N THR A 357 13.91 -18.45 -15.60
CA THR A 357 12.86 -18.41 -14.56
C THR A 357 11.50 -18.08 -15.15
N ALA A 358 11.41 -17.11 -16.07
CA ALA A 358 10.17 -16.79 -16.77
C ALA A 358 9.66 -17.98 -17.62
N ALA A 359 10.55 -18.68 -18.32
CA ALA A 359 10.21 -19.84 -19.15
C ALA A 359 9.70 -21.02 -18.33
N ALA A 360 10.23 -21.22 -17.12
CA ALA A 360 9.75 -22.23 -16.19
C ALA A 360 8.31 -21.97 -15.70
N ILE A 361 7.87 -20.71 -15.67
CA ILE A 361 6.51 -20.31 -15.28
C ILE A 361 5.57 -20.31 -16.49
N GLU A 362 5.92 -19.60 -17.57
CA GLU A 362 5.13 -19.51 -18.81
C GLU A 362 6.04 -19.44 -20.05
N GLY A 363 6.53 -20.60 -20.49
CA GLY A 363 7.44 -20.71 -21.65
C GLY A 363 6.90 -20.11 -22.95
N HIS A 364 5.58 -20.13 -23.18
CA HIS A 364 4.95 -19.57 -24.37
C HIS A 364 4.75 -18.05 -24.30
N ASN A 365 5.21 -17.38 -23.23
CA ASN A 365 5.11 -15.93 -23.14
C ASN A 365 5.86 -15.29 -24.32
N PRO A 366 5.27 -14.29 -25.02
CA PRO A 366 5.89 -13.68 -26.19
C PRO A 366 7.30 -13.12 -25.93
N SER A 367 7.54 -12.55 -24.74
CA SER A 367 8.85 -12.00 -24.39
C SER A 367 9.91 -13.10 -24.18
N VAL A 368 9.48 -14.26 -23.69
CA VAL A 368 10.36 -15.44 -23.52
C VAL A 368 10.73 -16.00 -24.88
N GLN A 369 9.76 -16.17 -25.78
CA GLN A 369 10.00 -16.67 -27.14
C GLN A 369 10.91 -15.74 -27.93
N ASP A 370 10.67 -14.42 -27.90
CA ASP A 370 11.53 -13.43 -28.55
C ASP A 370 13.00 -13.55 -28.09
N PHE A 371 13.24 -13.75 -26.79
CA PHE A 371 14.59 -13.93 -26.25
C PHE A 371 15.22 -15.28 -26.66
N VAL A 372 14.44 -16.36 -26.63
CA VAL A 372 14.86 -17.70 -27.06
C VAL A 372 15.29 -17.67 -28.53
N ASP A 373 14.50 -17.04 -29.39
CA ASP A 373 14.78 -16.95 -30.82
C ASP A 373 16.02 -16.09 -31.11
N ALA A 374 16.23 -15.02 -30.31
CA ALA A 374 17.36 -14.12 -30.48
C ALA A 374 18.70 -14.72 -29.99
N VAL A 375 18.70 -15.44 -28.86
CA VAL A 375 19.95 -15.79 -28.15
C VAL A 375 19.99 -17.22 -27.59
N GLY A 376 18.84 -17.89 -27.47
CA GLY A 376 18.70 -19.21 -26.87
C GLY A 376 18.84 -19.23 -25.34
N LEU A 377 18.31 -20.28 -24.70
CA LEU A 377 18.30 -20.44 -23.23
C LEU A 377 19.40 -21.35 -22.65
N GLU A 378 20.24 -22.03 -23.45
CA GLU A 378 21.14 -23.10 -22.96
C GLU A 378 22.09 -22.68 -21.81
N SER A 379 22.37 -23.50 -20.78
CA SER A 379 22.26 -24.97 -20.59
C SER A 379 21.60 -25.40 -19.26
N GLU A 380 20.82 -26.49 -19.29
CA GLU A 380 20.26 -27.34 -18.21
C GLU A 380 20.19 -26.80 -16.75
N PRO A 381 19.02 -26.85 -16.07
CA PRO A 381 18.95 -26.48 -14.66
C PRO A 381 19.82 -27.42 -13.80
N PRO A 382 20.50 -26.92 -12.74
CA PRO A 382 21.24 -27.75 -11.78
C PRO A 382 20.40 -28.86 -11.13
N TYR A 383 19.07 -28.78 -11.27
CA TYR A 383 18.12 -29.72 -10.72
C TYR A 383 17.96 -30.98 -11.57
N GLN A 384 17.98 -30.91 -12.92
CA GLN A 384 17.81 -32.11 -13.77
C GLN A 384 19.05 -33.00 -13.76
N ALA A 385 20.26 -32.43 -13.78
CA ALA A 385 21.50 -33.21 -13.73
C ALA A 385 21.68 -33.98 -12.41
N ALA A 386 21.16 -33.43 -11.28
CA ALA A 386 21.15 -34.13 -10.00
C ALA A 386 20.13 -35.29 -9.97
N VAL A 387 18.99 -35.12 -10.64
CA VAL A 387 17.93 -36.15 -10.76
C VAL A 387 18.34 -37.26 -11.74
N ASP A 388 19.03 -36.92 -12.82
CA ASP A 388 19.53 -37.86 -13.83
C ASP A 388 20.80 -38.60 -13.37
N ALA A 389 21.65 -37.96 -12.57
CA ALA A 389 22.78 -38.63 -11.91
C ALA A 389 22.28 -39.61 -10.82
N ALA A 390 21.26 -39.26 -10.05
CA ALA A 390 20.68 -40.13 -9.02
C ALA A 390 19.94 -41.34 -9.60
N SER A 391 19.34 -41.22 -10.79
CA SER A 391 18.65 -42.31 -11.47
C SER A 391 19.61 -43.23 -12.25
N ARG A 392 20.70 -42.71 -12.82
CA ARG A 392 21.78 -43.55 -13.39
C ARG A 392 22.54 -44.36 -12.33
N THR A 393 22.75 -43.79 -11.13
CA THR A 393 23.42 -44.50 -10.03
C THR A 393 22.54 -45.63 -9.46
N LYS A 394 21.21 -45.49 -9.50
CA LYS A 394 20.26 -46.55 -9.10
C LYS A 394 20.10 -47.65 -10.16
N ALA A 395 20.26 -47.34 -11.45
CA ALA A 395 20.17 -48.34 -12.51
C ALA A 395 21.39 -49.29 -12.55
N VAL A 396 22.60 -48.79 -12.25
CA VAL A 396 23.83 -49.62 -12.23
C VAL A 396 23.92 -50.50 -10.96
N ALA A 397 23.24 -50.12 -9.87
CA ALA A 397 23.24 -50.90 -8.62
C ALA A 397 22.25 -52.09 -8.60
N VAL A 398 21.38 -52.23 -9.61
CA VAL A 398 20.38 -53.31 -9.72
C VAL A 398 20.80 -54.40 -10.72
N GLU A 399 21.85 -54.17 -11.51
CA GLU A 399 22.39 -55.14 -12.49
C GLU A 399 23.88 -55.48 -12.24
N ALA A 400 24.23 -55.83 -11.01
CA ALA A 400 25.46 -56.56 -10.72
C ALA A 400 25.09 -57.95 -10.15
N PRO A 401 25.56 -59.05 -10.77
CA PRO A 401 25.08 -60.42 -10.55
C PRO A 401 25.44 -61.04 -9.19
#